data_AF-A0A6J5YL74-F1
#
_entry.id   AF-A0A6J5YL74-F1
#
_cell.length_a   1.000
_cell.length_b   1.000
_cell.length_c   1.000
_cell.angle_alpha   90.00
_cell.angle_beta   90.00
_cell.angle_gamma   90.00
#
_symmetry.space_group_name_H-M   'P 1'
#
loop_
_entity.id
_entity.type
_entity.pdbx_description
1 polymer ?
#
loop_
_entity_poly.entity_id
_entity_poly.type
_entity_poly.pdbx_seq_one_letter_code
_entity_poly.pdbx_strand_id
1 'polypeptide(L)'
;MRRNLAALVLIAAIITPLSLNQASAATPVIRITDKPHTGFDGKFRDNELATSLLPDGKLGKLVSSFSNAKKTWVIDSALIAEITDMSDGYSFDGKEDKDGETAAKNWLARLTYSIGNSPVIALPFGNPDQSLAKRLAPSELNFYSAYAKEKLELQLGRAVKAENGWSKGSSGLAYPLRSIYTSNRQALTGLSSISTSEEIRDLRARLALIMNPDLDRVEQSQFSYASVEAVKKMMSKLRVSPGRYQLTSTSAKLPVTLINDFDTPTVVSLSLSPQNSRMQLQDIKKIELAANSRQQLSIPVEVLAPGSTVVIAQFMNVKGQLVGEESKLDLSATIIDSRVAWFTSAAAIFLFLGAVTQSVRRIRRGRK
;
A
#
# COMPACT_ATOMS: atom_id res chain seq x y z
N MET A 1 70.02 50.89 62.52
CA MET A 1 70.18 50.14 61.25
C MET A 1 68.83 49.54 60.87
N ARG A 2 68.28 49.98 59.73
CA ARG A 2 67.36 49.29 58.81
C ARG A 2 66.12 48.53 59.36
N ARG A 3 64.96 49.13 59.03
CA ARG A 3 63.76 48.55 58.36
C ARG A 3 63.09 47.31 58.99
N ASN A 4 61.79 47.42 59.28
CA ASN A 4 60.75 46.90 58.38
C ASN A 4 59.33 47.23 58.90
N LEU A 5 58.53 47.84 58.01
CA LEU A 5 57.08 47.86 58.07
C LEU A 5 56.54 46.43 57.91
N ALA A 6 55.49 46.07 58.64
CA ALA A 6 54.57 45.01 58.24
C ALA A 6 53.15 45.50 58.50
N ALA A 7 52.47 45.87 57.41
CA ALA A 7 51.06 46.21 57.37
C ALA A 7 50.23 44.91 57.42
N LEU A 8 49.22 44.88 58.29
CA LEU A 8 48.27 43.79 58.41
C LEU A 8 47.24 43.90 57.26
N VAL A 9 47.32 43.02 56.27
CA VAL A 9 46.33 42.89 55.20
C VAL A 9 45.29 41.86 55.64
N LEU A 10 44.05 42.32 55.85
CA LEU A 10 42.89 41.48 56.14
C LEU A 10 42.39 40.89 54.80
N ILE A 11 42.57 39.57 54.60
CA ILE A 11 42.03 38.86 53.43
C ILE A 11 40.60 38.43 53.77
N ALA A 12 39.62 39.09 53.17
CA ALA A 12 38.24 38.63 53.15
C ALA A 12 38.09 37.51 52.11
N ALA A 13 37.89 36.27 52.57
CA ALA A 13 37.61 35.13 51.70
C ALA A 13 36.16 35.20 51.21
N ILE A 14 35.99 35.50 49.91
CA ILE A 14 34.72 35.39 49.20
C ILE A 14 34.44 33.90 49.00
N ILE A 15 33.51 33.33 49.76
CA ILE A 15 32.98 31.98 49.55
C ILE A 15 31.91 32.08 48.46
N THR A 16 32.28 31.80 47.22
CA THR A 16 31.31 31.56 46.15
C THR A 16 30.71 30.16 46.32
N PRO A 17 29.38 29.99 46.37
CA PRO A 17 28.80 28.66 46.32
C PRO A 17 29.05 28.08 44.93
N LEU A 18 29.90 27.06 44.84
CA LEU A 18 29.94 26.20 43.65
C LEU A 18 28.58 25.53 43.55
N SER A 19 27.74 26.02 42.65
CA SER A 19 26.58 25.28 42.15
C SER A 19 27.11 23.99 41.52
N LEU A 20 27.04 22.88 42.24
CA LEU A 20 27.19 21.54 41.66
C LEU A 20 26.05 21.39 40.64
N ASN A 21 26.34 21.69 39.37
CA ASN A 21 25.51 21.24 38.27
C ASN A 21 25.45 19.71 38.39
N GLN A 22 24.34 19.19 38.92
CA GLN A 22 24.07 17.76 38.85
C GLN A 22 23.93 17.42 37.37
N ALA A 23 24.99 16.89 36.79
CA ALA A 23 24.95 16.26 35.49
C ALA A 23 24.00 15.06 35.62
N SER A 24 22.75 15.23 35.21
CA SER A 24 21.80 14.13 35.14
C SER A 24 22.31 13.18 34.07
N ALA A 25 22.87 12.03 34.47
CA ALA A 25 23.32 11.01 33.54
C ALA A 25 22.18 10.67 32.57
N ALA A 26 22.49 10.56 31.28
CA ALA A 26 21.50 10.22 30.26
C ALA A 26 20.81 8.91 30.64
N THR A 27 19.47 8.92 30.69
CA THR A 27 18.67 7.72 30.98
C THR A 27 19.04 6.63 29.96
N PRO A 28 19.44 5.42 30.38
CA PRO A 28 19.84 4.36 29.46
C PRO A 28 18.69 4.02 28.50
N VAL A 29 19.02 3.85 27.22
CA VAL A 29 18.04 3.57 26.17
C VAL A 29 18.14 2.12 25.73
N ILE A 30 17.08 1.35 25.94
CA ILE A 30 16.96 -0.03 25.43
C ILE A 30 16.22 0.02 24.09
N ARG A 31 16.79 -0.62 23.07
CA ARG A 31 16.19 -0.73 21.73
C ARG A 31 15.72 -2.14 21.48
N ILE A 32 14.45 -2.27 21.16
CA ILE A 32 13.80 -3.53 20.78
C ILE A 32 13.51 -3.42 19.28
N THR A 33 14.48 -3.87 18.48
CA THR A 33 14.48 -3.81 17.02
C THR A 33 15.13 -5.07 16.46
N ASP A 34 14.64 -5.52 15.32
CA ASP A 34 15.28 -6.57 14.52
C ASP A 34 14.98 -6.37 13.03
N LYS A 35 15.57 -7.20 12.18
CA LYS A 35 15.12 -7.33 10.79
C LYS A 35 13.69 -7.92 10.78
N PRO A 36 12.84 -7.58 9.80
CA PRO A 36 11.52 -8.21 9.69
C PRO A 36 11.63 -9.70 9.45
N HIS A 37 10.88 -10.52 10.16
CA HIS A 37 10.83 -11.99 9.99
C HIS A 37 9.60 -12.46 9.19
N THR A 38 8.68 -11.55 8.88
CA THR A 38 7.51 -11.81 8.03
C THR A 38 7.63 -11.14 6.66
N GLY A 39 7.05 -11.78 5.64
CA GLY A 39 6.89 -11.23 4.31
C GLY A 39 5.75 -10.20 4.21
N PHE A 40 5.55 -9.69 3.00
CA PHE A 40 4.41 -8.81 2.68
C PHE A 40 3.06 -9.53 2.72
N ASP A 41 3.07 -10.87 2.63
CA ASP A 41 1.89 -11.72 2.78
C ASP A 41 1.61 -12.11 4.24
N GLY A 42 2.41 -11.62 5.19
CA GLY A 42 2.30 -11.90 6.62
C GLY A 42 2.89 -13.25 7.06
N LYS A 43 3.46 -14.04 6.13
CA LYS A 43 4.05 -15.34 6.49
C LYS A 43 5.48 -15.20 7.00
N PHE A 44 5.85 -16.04 7.96
CA PHE A 44 7.23 -16.14 8.45
C PHE A 44 8.15 -16.69 7.36
N ARG A 45 9.26 -15.99 7.13
CA ARG A 45 10.27 -16.34 6.10
C ARG A 45 11.45 -17.13 6.67
N ASP A 46 11.62 -17.08 7.97
CA ASP A 46 12.63 -17.79 8.74
C ASP A 46 12.08 -18.06 10.16
N ASN A 47 12.83 -18.83 10.95
CA ASN A 47 12.49 -19.12 12.34
C ASN A 47 13.55 -18.60 13.33
N GLU A 48 14.36 -17.63 12.91
CA GLU A 48 15.44 -17.08 13.75
C GLU A 48 14.87 -16.30 14.93
N LEU A 49 13.68 -15.68 14.75
CA LEU A 49 13.01 -14.91 15.79
C LEU A 49 12.71 -15.78 17.02
N ALA A 50 12.25 -17.02 16.84
CA ALA A 50 11.99 -17.95 17.95
C ALA A 50 13.22 -18.14 18.85
N THR A 51 14.40 -18.28 18.24
CA THR A 51 15.67 -18.41 18.98
C THR A 51 16.09 -17.09 19.62
N SER A 52 15.86 -15.96 18.94
CA SER A 52 16.18 -14.61 19.46
C SER A 52 15.39 -14.26 20.74
N LEU A 53 14.16 -14.78 20.86
CA LEU A 53 13.25 -14.56 21.98
C LEU A 53 13.59 -15.38 23.24
N LEU A 54 14.38 -16.45 23.11
CA LEU A 54 14.82 -17.25 24.25
C LEU A 54 15.63 -16.39 25.25
N PRO A 55 15.67 -16.74 26.56
CA PRO A 55 16.31 -15.91 27.59
C PRO A 55 17.76 -15.50 27.30
N ASP A 56 18.52 -16.37 26.66
CA ASP A 56 19.91 -16.18 26.23
C ASP A 56 20.04 -15.65 24.79
N GLY A 57 18.92 -15.57 24.06
CA GLY A 57 18.80 -14.95 22.75
C GLY A 57 19.03 -13.44 22.76
N LYS A 58 19.23 -12.86 21.57
CA LYS A 58 19.51 -11.43 21.38
C LYS A 58 18.41 -10.55 22.00
N LEU A 59 17.14 -10.81 21.68
CA LEU A 59 16.01 -10.05 22.21
C LEU A 59 15.68 -10.45 23.65
N GLY A 60 15.84 -11.72 24.02
CA GLY A 60 15.60 -12.19 25.39
C GLY A 60 16.52 -11.53 26.42
N LYS A 61 17.81 -11.35 26.10
CA LYS A 61 18.77 -10.65 26.97
C LYS A 61 18.35 -9.21 27.29
N LEU A 62 17.72 -8.51 26.34
CA LEU A 62 17.31 -7.11 26.50
C LEU A 62 16.16 -6.95 27.51
N VAL A 63 15.26 -7.92 27.57
CA VAL A 63 14.11 -7.92 28.49
C VAL A 63 14.36 -8.68 29.79
N SER A 64 15.54 -9.29 29.95
CA SER A 64 15.92 -10.07 31.15
C SER A 64 16.57 -9.23 32.25
N SER A 65 16.87 -7.94 32.01
CA SER A 65 17.46 -7.05 33.02
C SER A 65 16.38 -6.40 33.91
N PHE A 66 16.11 -7.03 35.06
CA PHE A 66 15.16 -6.57 36.08
C PHE A 66 15.68 -5.44 36.98
N SER A 67 16.44 -4.49 36.41
CA SER A 67 16.90 -3.32 37.17
C SER A 67 15.79 -2.28 37.30
N ASN A 68 15.58 -1.78 38.52
CA ASN A 68 14.66 -0.66 38.84
C ASN A 68 15.17 0.71 38.36
N ALA A 69 16.35 0.79 37.73
CA ALA A 69 16.83 2.03 37.16
C ALA A 69 15.89 2.51 36.05
N LYS A 70 15.58 3.81 36.01
CA LYS A 70 14.75 4.40 34.95
C LYS A 70 15.44 4.18 33.60
N LYS A 71 14.70 3.65 32.62
CA LYS A 71 15.18 3.42 31.24
C LYS A 71 14.20 4.05 30.26
N THR A 72 14.65 4.34 29.05
CA THR A 72 13.76 4.69 27.92
C THR A 72 13.73 3.52 26.97
N TRP A 73 12.54 3.02 26.67
CA TRP A 73 12.36 1.93 25.70
C TRP A 73 12.06 2.51 24.33
N VAL A 74 12.80 2.07 23.33
CA VAL A 74 12.61 2.44 21.93
C VAL A 74 12.27 1.16 21.19
N ILE A 75 11.04 1.05 20.71
CA ILE A 75 10.46 -0.23 20.27
C ILE A 75 9.98 -0.11 18.83
N ASP A 76 10.35 -1.07 17.99
CA ASP A 76 9.73 -1.26 16.68
C ASP A 76 8.40 -1.99 16.82
N SER A 77 7.31 -1.34 16.44
CA SER A 77 5.96 -1.92 16.48
C SER A 77 5.80 -3.10 15.52
N ALA A 78 6.55 -3.13 14.40
CA ALA A 78 6.48 -4.27 13.48
C ALA A 78 7.01 -5.54 14.12
N LEU A 79 8.15 -5.45 14.82
CA LEU A 79 8.69 -6.58 15.59
C LEU A 79 7.71 -7.07 16.66
N ILE A 80 7.06 -6.16 17.39
CA ILE A 80 6.05 -6.56 18.38
C ILE A 80 4.85 -7.22 17.72
N ALA A 81 4.45 -6.79 16.51
CA ALA A 81 3.39 -7.45 15.75
C ALA A 81 3.78 -8.89 15.40
N GLU A 82 5.00 -9.11 14.89
CA GLU A 82 5.48 -10.46 14.55
C GLU A 82 5.54 -11.37 15.78
N ILE A 83 6.00 -10.87 16.93
CA ILE A 83 6.04 -11.66 18.18
C ILE A 83 4.62 -11.93 18.70
N THR A 84 3.68 -11.00 18.52
CA THR A 84 2.27 -11.21 18.86
C THR A 84 1.66 -12.31 17.98
N ASP A 85 1.89 -12.24 16.67
CA ASP A 85 1.44 -13.27 15.72
C ASP A 85 2.04 -14.65 16.07
N MET A 86 3.32 -14.72 16.44
CA MET A 86 3.93 -15.96 16.95
C MET A 86 3.24 -16.49 18.21
N SER A 87 2.82 -15.58 19.11
CA SER A 87 2.19 -15.95 20.38
C SER A 87 0.77 -16.48 20.23
N ASP A 88 0.07 -16.12 19.15
CA ASP A 88 -1.26 -16.64 18.83
C ASP A 88 -1.22 -18.03 18.15
N GLY A 89 -0.02 -18.48 17.78
CA GLY A 89 0.25 -19.72 17.07
C GLY A 89 0.69 -19.45 15.64
N TYR A 90 1.84 -20.01 15.25
CA TYR A 90 2.40 -19.81 13.92
C TYR A 90 2.97 -21.11 13.35
N SER A 91 3.16 -21.10 12.03
CA SER A 91 3.84 -22.17 11.31
C SER A 91 5.05 -21.62 10.56
N PHE A 92 6.12 -22.42 10.53
CA PHE A 92 7.27 -22.21 9.67
C PHE A 92 7.49 -23.47 8.82
N ASP A 93 7.74 -23.29 7.52
CA ASP A 93 7.92 -24.39 6.56
C ASP A 93 6.77 -25.44 6.61
N GLY A 94 5.53 -24.94 6.74
CA GLY A 94 4.32 -25.77 6.80
C GLY A 94 4.13 -26.57 8.10
N LYS A 95 4.96 -26.36 9.11
CA LYS A 95 4.88 -27.04 10.41
C LYS A 95 4.62 -26.04 11.52
N GLU A 96 3.72 -26.38 12.44
CA GLU A 96 3.53 -25.60 13.67
C GLU A 96 4.79 -25.66 14.55
N ASP A 97 5.12 -24.54 15.19
CA ASP A 97 6.22 -24.46 16.15
C ASP A 97 5.69 -23.99 17.53
N LYS A 98 5.39 -24.97 18.37
CA LYS A 98 4.85 -24.75 19.73
C LYS A 98 5.88 -24.21 20.71
N ASP A 99 7.15 -24.49 20.49
CA ASP A 99 8.23 -23.99 21.33
C ASP A 99 8.46 -22.51 21.05
N GLY A 100 8.44 -22.10 19.77
CA GLY A 100 8.46 -20.70 19.37
C GLY A 100 7.23 -19.92 19.86
N GLU A 101 6.02 -20.51 19.80
CA GLU A 101 4.79 -19.92 20.35
C GLU A 101 4.96 -19.64 21.85
N THR A 102 5.48 -20.62 22.59
CA THR A 102 5.75 -20.51 24.03
C THR A 102 6.82 -19.47 24.33
N ALA A 103 7.90 -19.43 23.53
CA ALA A 103 8.96 -18.43 23.66
C ALA A 103 8.40 -17.01 23.47
N ALA A 104 7.54 -16.79 22.46
CA ALA A 104 6.90 -15.51 22.20
C ALA A 104 6.00 -15.04 23.36
N LYS A 105 5.12 -15.92 23.87
CA LYS A 105 4.26 -15.62 25.04
C LYS A 105 5.09 -15.21 26.25
N ASN A 106 6.13 -15.98 26.56
CA ASN A 106 7.03 -15.72 27.68
C ASN A 106 7.80 -14.40 27.49
N TRP A 107 8.25 -14.12 26.27
CA TRP A 107 9.00 -12.91 25.97
C TRP A 107 8.13 -11.65 26.07
N LEU A 108 6.88 -11.67 25.55
CA LEU A 108 5.95 -10.54 25.67
C LEU A 108 5.63 -10.22 27.14
N ALA A 109 5.40 -11.25 27.96
CA ALA A 109 5.20 -11.08 29.40
C ALA A 109 6.41 -10.42 30.08
N ARG A 110 7.63 -10.84 29.73
CA ARG A 110 8.88 -10.24 30.23
C ARG A 110 9.05 -8.80 29.75
N LEU A 111 8.74 -8.51 28.49
CA LEU A 111 8.79 -7.14 27.95
C LEU A 111 7.88 -6.22 28.77
N THR A 112 6.61 -6.57 28.94
CA THR A 112 5.64 -5.76 29.69
C THR A 112 6.09 -5.52 31.13
N TYR A 113 6.57 -6.56 31.81
CA TYR A 113 7.13 -6.44 33.16
C TYR A 113 8.35 -5.51 33.21
N SER A 114 9.29 -5.69 32.29
CA SER A 114 10.54 -4.91 32.24
C SER A 114 10.33 -3.45 31.83
N ILE A 115 9.31 -3.15 31.01
CA ILE A 115 8.93 -1.77 30.71
C ILE A 115 8.40 -1.10 31.98
N GLY A 116 7.47 -1.72 32.71
CA GLY A 116 6.85 -1.14 33.89
C GLY A 116 6.29 0.26 33.61
N ASN A 117 6.62 1.26 34.44
CA ASN A 117 6.22 2.66 34.22
C ASN A 117 7.22 3.48 33.39
N SER A 118 8.19 2.83 32.73
CA SER A 118 9.20 3.52 31.93
C SER A 118 8.60 4.19 30.69
N PRO A 119 9.17 5.30 30.19
CA PRO A 119 8.79 5.86 28.90
C PRO A 119 9.03 4.88 27.75
N VAL A 120 8.07 4.83 26.81
CA VAL A 120 8.16 4.04 25.57
C VAL A 120 8.06 4.98 24.38
N ILE A 121 8.96 4.81 23.43
CA ILE A 121 9.04 5.53 22.16
C ILE A 121 8.86 4.50 21.04
N ALA A 122 7.77 4.64 20.29
CA ALA A 122 7.53 3.90 19.07
C ALA A 122 8.44 4.42 17.95
N LEU A 123 9.16 3.51 17.30
CA LEU A 123 9.82 3.77 16.02
C LEU A 123 8.78 3.77 14.89
N PRO A 124 9.07 4.42 13.74
CA PRO A 124 8.25 4.22 12.55
C PRO A 124 8.18 2.73 12.21
N PHE A 125 7.01 2.28 11.76
CA PHE A 125 6.71 0.85 11.61
C PHE A 125 7.78 0.16 10.77
N GLY A 126 8.42 -0.89 11.30
CA GLY A 126 9.45 -1.62 10.57
C GLY A 126 10.87 -1.08 10.71
N ASN A 127 11.06 -0.06 11.56
CA ASN A 127 12.32 0.64 11.76
C ASN A 127 13.05 1.01 10.44
N PRO A 128 12.40 1.71 9.50
CA PRO A 128 13.05 2.13 8.26
C PRO A 128 14.20 3.11 8.57
N ASP A 129 15.20 3.16 7.70
CA ASP A 129 16.13 4.29 7.63
C ASP A 129 15.34 5.58 7.42
N GLN A 130 15.19 6.35 8.50
CA GLN A 130 14.38 7.57 8.50
C GLN A 130 14.98 8.67 7.61
N SER A 131 16.30 8.68 7.41
CA SER A 131 16.93 9.67 6.52
C SER A 131 16.57 9.38 5.07
N LEU A 132 16.62 8.10 4.68
CA LEU A 132 16.19 7.66 3.36
C LEU A 132 14.67 7.83 3.18
N ALA A 133 13.86 7.36 4.13
CA ALA A 133 12.41 7.48 4.09
C ALA A 133 11.96 8.95 3.99
N LYS A 134 12.58 9.85 4.75
CA LYS A 134 12.31 11.30 4.68
C LYS A 134 12.69 11.87 3.32
N ARG A 135 13.80 11.42 2.70
CA ARG A 135 14.23 11.89 1.37
C ARG A 135 13.28 11.43 0.27
N LEU A 136 12.79 10.18 0.35
CA LEU A 136 11.88 9.62 -0.64
C LEU A 136 10.44 10.14 -0.48
N ALA A 137 9.97 10.27 0.76
CA ALA A 137 8.58 10.56 1.06
C ALA A 137 8.37 11.09 2.51
N PRO A 138 8.56 12.40 2.77
CA PRO A 138 8.42 12.96 4.12
C PRO A 138 7.04 12.70 4.77
N SER A 139 5.96 12.85 4.00
CA SER A 139 4.60 12.59 4.49
C SER A 139 4.37 11.12 4.83
N GLU A 140 5.08 10.21 4.16
CA GLU A 140 4.95 8.77 4.37
C GLU A 140 5.66 8.33 5.64
N LEU A 141 6.82 8.94 5.95
CA LEU A 141 7.49 8.71 7.24
C LEU A 141 6.59 9.11 8.42
N ASN A 142 5.84 10.20 8.30
CA ASN A 142 4.85 10.59 9.31
C ASN A 142 3.73 9.55 9.43
N PHE A 143 3.26 9.00 8.31
CA PHE A 143 2.29 7.91 8.31
C PHE A 143 2.83 6.66 9.02
N TYR A 144 4.05 6.21 8.71
CA TYR A 144 4.66 5.05 9.40
C TYR A 144 4.81 5.26 10.90
N SER A 145 5.10 6.48 11.32
CA SER A 145 5.24 6.84 12.74
C SER A 145 3.90 6.85 13.46
N ALA A 146 2.87 7.45 12.85
CA ALA A 146 1.52 7.47 13.40
C ALA A 146 0.92 6.06 13.48
N TYR A 147 1.08 5.27 12.42
CA TYR A 147 0.62 3.88 12.36
C TYR A 147 1.31 3.01 13.43
N ALA A 148 2.63 3.11 13.58
CA ALA A 148 3.36 2.35 14.59
C ALA A 148 2.99 2.75 16.01
N LYS A 149 2.75 4.04 16.24
CA LYS A 149 2.26 4.51 17.54
C LYS A 149 0.95 3.81 17.89
N GLU A 150 -0.04 3.89 17.01
CA GLU A 150 -1.36 3.31 17.24
C GLU A 150 -1.28 1.80 17.48
N LYS A 151 -0.57 1.06 16.62
CA LYS A 151 -0.41 -0.39 16.77
C LYS A 151 0.34 -0.75 18.06
N LEU A 152 1.41 -0.04 18.42
CA LEU A 152 2.16 -0.31 19.65
C LEU A 152 1.36 0.01 20.92
N GLU A 153 0.55 1.07 20.90
CA GLU A 153 -0.35 1.39 22.03
C GLU A 153 -1.36 0.27 22.27
N LEU A 154 -1.93 -0.29 21.19
CA LEU A 154 -2.82 -1.44 21.26
C LEU A 154 -2.10 -2.69 21.78
N GLN A 155 -0.89 -2.98 21.26
CA GLN A 155 -0.10 -4.15 21.65
C GLN A 155 0.35 -4.12 23.11
N LEU A 156 0.71 -2.94 23.64
CA LEU A 156 1.20 -2.80 25.01
C LEU A 156 0.09 -2.44 26.02
N GLY A 157 -1.12 -2.11 25.55
CA GLY A 157 -2.22 -1.67 26.40
C GLY A 157 -1.94 -0.36 27.15
N ARG A 158 -1.13 0.53 26.57
CA ARG A 158 -0.70 1.79 27.22
C ARG A 158 -0.30 2.85 26.20
N ALA A 159 -0.31 4.11 26.63
CA ALA A 159 0.17 5.21 25.80
C ALA A 159 1.69 5.13 25.55
N VAL A 160 2.10 5.50 24.34
CA VAL A 160 3.49 5.60 23.90
C VAL A 160 3.74 6.95 23.22
N LYS A 161 5.02 7.35 23.10
CA LYS A 161 5.41 8.50 22.30
C LYS A 161 5.85 8.06 20.92
N ALA A 162 5.68 8.90 19.91
CA ALA A 162 6.27 8.68 18.59
C ALA A 162 7.01 9.95 18.18
N GLU A 163 8.32 9.81 17.96
CA GLU A 163 9.21 10.91 17.62
C GLU A 163 10.15 10.42 16.51
N ASN A 164 10.29 11.20 15.44
CA ASN A 164 11.27 10.91 14.39
C ASN A 164 12.70 11.18 14.92
N GLY A 165 13.67 10.40 14.45
CA GLY A 165 15.09 10.52 14.81
C GLY A 165 15.61 9.45 15.79
N TRP A 166 14.75 8.55 16.26
CA TRP A 166 15.13 7.49 17.20
C TRP A 166 15.67 6.21 16.54
N SER A 167 15.36 5.99 15.26
CA SER A 167 15.91 4.88 14.46
C SER A 167 17.42 5.01 14.30
N LYS A 168 18.12 3.88 14.27
CA LYS A 168 19.56 3.80 14.01
C LYS A 168 19.81 2.93 12.79
N GLY A 169 20.89 3.23 12.07
CA GLY A 169 21.30 2.50 10.88
C GLY A 169 21.05 3.27 9.59
N SER A 170 21.68 2.81 8.51
CA SER A 170 21.57 3.37 7.17
C SER A 170 21.18 2.23 6.23
N SER A 171 20.12 2.42 5.46
CA SER A 171 19.64 1.38 4.56
C SER A 171 20.53 1.28 3.33
N GLY A 172 20.93 0.05 2.99
CA GLY A 172 21.65 -0.28 1.76
C GLY A 172 20.79 -0.24 0.49
N LEU A 173 19.52 0.17 0.57
CA LEU A 173 18.54 0.05 -0.52
C LEU A 173 19.04 0.70 -1.82
N ALA A 174 19.23 -0.16 -2.83
CA ALA A 174 19.76 0.23 -4.13
C ALA A 174 18.81 1.17 -4.89
N TYR A 175 19.37 2.06 -5.71
CA TYR A 175 18.60 3.07 -6.46
C TYR A 175 17.43 2.49 -7.28
N PRO A 176 17.58 1.39 -8.05
CA PRO A 176 16.46 0.81 -8.79
C PRO A 176 15.28 0.39 -7.88
N LEU A 177 15.58 -0.15 -6.69
CA LEU A 177 14.56 -0.60 -5.73
C LEU A 177 13.80 0.57 -5.08
N ARG A 178 14.41 1.77 -5.02
CA ARG A 178 13.72 2.99 -4.56
C ARG A 178 12.60 3.40 -5.52
N SER A 179 12.76 3.14 -6.81
CA SER A 179 11.70 3.35 -7.81
C SER A 179 10.52 2.42 -7.56
N ILE A 180 10.79 1.14 -7.29
CA ILE A 180 9.77 0.14 -6.92
C ILE A 180 8.98 0.61 -5.69
N TYR A 181 9.69 0.99 -4.61
CA TYR A 181 9.07 1.55 -3.42
C TYR A 181 8.20 2.77 -3.75
N THR A 182 8.70 3.69 -4.58
CA THR A 182 8.00 4.94 -4.93
C THR A 182 6.69 4.64 -5.66
N SER A 183 6.71 3.76 -6.66
CA SER A 183 5.53 3.35 -7.43
C SER A 183 4.51 2.62 -6.55
N ASN A 184 4.96 1.67 -5.73
CA ASN A 184 4.10 0.91 -4.82
C ASN A 184 3.43 1.82 -3.78
N ARG A 185 4.20 2.74 -3.18
CA ARG A 185 3.66 3.76 -2.26
C ARG A 185 2.63 4.65 -2.94
N GLN A 186 2.88 5.10 -4.18
CA GLN A 186 1.92 5.94 -4.92
C GLN A 186 0.61 5.19 -5.19
N ALA A 187 0.69 3.92 -5.60
CA ALA A 187 -0.48 3.07 -5.81
C ALA A 187 -1.32 2.92 -4.53
N LEU A 188 -0.68 2.57 -3.40
CA LEU A 188 -1.38 2.44 -2.12
C LEU A 188 -1.90 3.76 -1.57
N THR A 189 -1.17 4.86 -1.77
CA THR A 189 -1.66 6.20 -1.41
C THR A 189 -2.90 6.55 -2.23
N GLY A 190 -2.91 6.19 -3.52
CA GLY A 190 -4.07 6.32 -4.40
C GLY A 190 -5.27 5.54 -3.88
N LEU A 191 -5.10 4.25 -3.55
CA LEU A 191 -6.17 3.44 -2.95
C LEU A 191 -6.66 4.00 -1.61
N SER A 192 -5.74 4.42 -0.73
CA SER A 192 -6.09 5.00 0.58
C SER A 192 -6.85 6.33 0.48
N SER A 193 -6.87 6.96 -0.70
CA SER A 193 -7.64 8.17 -0.94
C SER A 193 -9.11 7.92 -1.28
N ILE A 194 -9.48 6.67 -1.58
CA ILE A 194 -10.84 6.27 -1.98
C ILE A 194 -11.46 5.21 -1.06
N SER A 195 -10.65 4.54 -0.24
CA SER A 195 -11.04 3.47 0.67
C SER A 195 -10.35 3.64 2.01
N THR A 196 -11.08 3.38 3.09
CA THR A 196 -10.57 3.35 4.47
C THR A 196 -10.27 1.92 4.94
N SER A 197 -10.09 0.97 4.02
CA SER A 197 -9.85 -0.43 4.37
C SER A 197 -8.54 -0.60 5.13
N GLU A 198 -8.57 -1.33 6.25
CA GLU A 198 -7.40 -1.58 7.09
C GLU A 198 -6.31 -2.34 6.32
N GLU A 199 -6.66 -3.23 5.38
CA GLU A 199 -5.66 -3.97 4.62
C GLU A 199 -4.78 -3.07 3.72
N ILE A 200 -5.35 -1.97 3.18
CA ILE A 200 -4.57 -0.98 2.42
C ILE A 200 -3.61 -0.27 3.36
N ARG A 201 -4.10 0.12 4.54
CA ARG A 201 -3.35 0.83 5.57
C ARG A 201 -2.19 -0.02 6.10
N ASP A 202 -2.45 -1.29 6.39
CA ASP A 202 -1.49 -2.27 6.87
C ASP A 202 -0.42 -2.56 5.79
N LEU A 203 -0.83 -2.82 4.54
CA LEU A 203 0.11 -3.06 3.44
C LEU A 203 0.98 -1.82 3.16
N ARG A 204 0.40 -0.63 3.24
CA ARG A 204 1.13 0.64 3.10
C ARG A 204 2.19 0.78 4.18
N ALA A 205 1.86 0.48 5.44
CA ALA A 205 2.83 0.51 6.53
C ALA A 205 3.97 -0.50 6.33
N ARG A 206 3.67 -1.70 5.82
CA ARG A 206 4.67 -2.74 5.50
C ARG A 206 5.68 -2.31 4.43
N LEU A 207 5.40 -1.31 3.58
CA LEU A 207 6.41 -0.80 2.63
C LEU A 207 7.65 -0.23 3.32
N ALA A 208 7.54 0.20 4.57
CA ALA A 208 8.67 0.67 5.37
C ALA A 208 9.72 -0.43 5.62
N LEU A 209 9.31 -1.71 5.67
CA LEU A 209 10.20 -2.85 5.92
C LEU A 209 11.37 -2.91 4.94
N ILE A 210 11.15 -2.52 3.68
CA ILE A 210 12.16 -2.51 2.61
C ILE A 210 13.37 -1.61 2.96
N MET A 211 13.13 -0.58 3.78
CA MET A 211 14.15 0.39 4.20
C MET A 211 14.76 0.05 5.56
N ASN A 212 14.43 -1.09 6.16
CA ASN A 212 15.05 -1.50 7.42
C ASN A 212 16.58 -1.67 7.22
N PRO A 213 17.42 -1.05 8.07
CA PRO A 213 18.87 -1.06 7.91
C PRO A 213 19.53 -2.40 8.27
N ASP A 214 18.83 -3.30 8.96
CA ASP A 214 19.32 -4.62 9.35
C ASP A 214 19.15 -5.65 8.22
N LEU A 215 18.45 -5.31 7.14
CA LEU A 215 18.33 -6.16 5.94
C LEU A 215 19.57 -6.10 5.07
N ASP A 216 20.02 -7.27 4.61
CA ASP A 216 21.07 -7.35 3.59
C ASP A 216 20.55 -7.01 2.17
N ARG A 217 21.45 -6.96 1.19
CA ARG A 217 21.09 -6.60 -0.20
C ARG A 217 20.18 -7.63 -0.87
N VAL A 218 20.32 -8.91 -0.54
CA VAL A 218 19.52 -9.99 -1.11
C VAL A 218 18.11 -9.91 -0.52
N GLU A 219 18.00 -9.78 0.81
CA GLU A 219 16.72 -9.63 1.49
C GLU A 219 15.99 -8.36 1.02
N GLN A 220 16.66 -7.21 0.90
CA GLN A 220 16.06 -5.97 0.38
C GLN A 220 15.49 -6.14 -1.03
N SER A 221 16.20 -6.87 -1.89
CA SER A 221 15.75 -7.20 -3.25
C SER A 221 14.49 -8.07 -3.20
N GLN A 222 14.50 -9.13 -2.39
CA GLN A 222 13.36 -10.02 -2.20
C GLN A 222 12.12 -9.28 -1.67
N PHE A 223 12.26 -8.46 -0.62
CA PHE A 223 11.18 -7.63 -0.08
C PHE A 223 10.65 -6.65 -1.12
N SER A 224 11.53 -6.03 -1.91
CA SER A 224 11.13 -5.09 -2.97
C SER A 224 10.25 -5.77 -4.02
N TYR A 225 10.66 -6.94 -4.53
CA TYR A 225 9.86 -7.67 -5.52
C TYR A 225 8.58 -8.26 -4.92
N ALA A 226 8.63 -8.81 -3.69
CA ALA A 226 7.44 -9.29 -3.00
C ALA A 226 6.40 -8.18 -2.79
N SER A 227 6.85 -6.93 -2.55
CA SER A 227 5.96 -5.78 -2.42
C SER A 227 5.20 -5.47 -3.72
N VAL A 228 5.78 -5.73 -4.89
CA VAL A 228 5.10 -5.56 -6.19
C VAL A 228 3.92 -6.50 -6.30
N GLU A 229 4.10 -7.78 -5.99
CA GLU A 229 3.03 -8.77 -6.05
C GLU A 229 1.94 -8.49 -5.01
N ALA A 230 2.31 -8.09 -3.80
CA ALA A 230 1.36 -7.71 -2.76
C ALA A 230 0.52 -6.49 -3.16
N VAL A 231 1.16 -5.44 -3.70
CA VAL A 231 0.46 -4.25 -4.18
C VAL A 231 -0.41 -4.56 -5.40
N LYS A 232 0.07 -5.38 -6.34
CA LYS A 232 -0.73 -5.82 -7.49
C LYS A 232 -1.99 -6.56 -7.05
N LYS A 233 -1.88 -7.47 -6.08
CA LYS A 233 -3.02 -8.18 -5.48
C LYS A 233 -3.98 -7.22 -4.76
N MET A 234 -3.46 -6.17 -4.13
CA MET A 234 -4.29 -5.14 -3.50
C MET A 234 -5.04 -4.30 -4.54
N MET A 235 -4.37 -3.90 -5.62
CA MET A 235 -4.96 -3.12 -6.72
C MET A 235 -6.03 -3.91 -7.47
N SER A 236 -5.86 -5.23 -7.62
CA SER A 236 -6.86 -6.05 -8.32
C SER A 236 -8.20 -6.12 -7.62
N LYS A 237 -8.29 -5.84 -6.30
CA LYS A 237 -9.57 -5.80 -5.58
C LYS A 237 -10.54 -4.74 -6.10
N LEU A 238 -10.03 -3.71 -6.76
CA LEU A 238 -10.83 -2.68 -7.40
C LEU A 238 -10.53 -2.68 -8.89
N ARG A 239 -11.47 -3.19 -9.68
CA ARG A 239 -11.25 -3.41 -11.12
C ARG A 239 -12.54 -3.36 -11.92
N VAL A 240 -12.39 -3.26 -13.23
CA VAL A 240 -13.49 -3.46 -14.17
C VAL A 240 -13.41 -4.88 -14.69
N SER A 241 -14.55 -5.55 -14.87
CA SER A 241 -14.53 -6.86 -15.53
C SER A 241 -14.05 -6.69 -16.97
N PRO A 242 -13.01 -7.42 -17.41
CA PRO A 242 -12.65 -7.43 -18.82
C PRO A 242 -13.82 -7.99 -19.65
N GLY A 243 -13.90 -7.58 -20.91
CA GLY A 243 -15.02 -7.98 -21.77
C GLY A 243 -14.75 -7.77 -23.25
N ARG A 244 -15.52 -8.49 -24.08
CA ARG A 244 -15.51 -8.35 -25.54
C ARG A 244 -16.89 -7.96 -26.03
N TYR A 245 -16.97 -6.94 -26.89
CA TYR A 245 -18.23 -6.37 -27.35
C TYR A 245 -18.24 -6.24 -28.88
N GLN A 246 -19.29 -6.78 -29.51
CA GLN A 246 -19.57 -6.57 -30.92
C GLN A 246 -20.65 -5.49 -31.08
N LEU A 247 -20.35 -4.47 -31.88
CA LEU A 247 -21.23 -3.34 -32.15
C LEU A 247 -21.70 -3.38 -33.60
N THR A 248 -23.01 -3.31 -33.79
CA THR A 248 -23.66 -3.33 -35.11
C THR A 248 -24.33 -1.99 -35.45
N SER A 249 -24.26 -1.02 -34.55
CA SER A 249 -24.85 0.31 -34.66
C SER A 249 -23.82 1.41 -34.41
N THR A 250 -24.13 2.63 -34.85
CA THR A 250 -23.32 3.83 -34.60
C THR A 250 -23.37 4.30 -33.14
N SER A 251 -24.40 3.89 -32.39
CA SER A 251 -24.53 4.15 -30.95
C SER A 251 -24.98 2.87 -30.24
N ALA A 252 -24.32 2.55 -29.12
CA ALA A 252 -24.63 1.38 -28.30
C ALA A 252 -24.42 1.68 -26.80
N LYS A 253 -24.95 0.82 -25.94
CA LYS A 253 -24.73 0.87 -24.49
C LYS A 253 -24.00 -0.39 -24.06
N LEU A 254 -22.78 -0.24 -23.58
CA LEU A 254 -21.93 -1.34 -23.14
C LEU A 254 -22.26 -1.70 -21.69
N PRO A 255 -22.66 -2.95 -21.41
CA PRO A 255 -22.84 -3.42 -20.04
C PRO A 255 -21.47 -3.70 -19.40
N VAL A 256 -20.95 -2.76 -18.64
CA VAL A 256 -19.63 -2.87 -17.98
C VAL A 256 -19.82 -3.16 -16.49
N THR A 257 -19.21 -4.24 -16.01
CA THR A 257 -19.28 -4.61 -14.58
C THR A 257 -18.09 -4.03 -13.83
N LEU A 258 -18.38 -3.28 -12.78
CA LEU A 258 -17.44 -2.70 -11.84
C LEU A 258 -17.36 -3.58 -10.59
N ILE A 259 -16.15 -3.81 -10.08
CA ILE A 259 -15.91 -4.73 -8.96
C ILE A 259 -15.18 -3.97 -7.86
N ASN A 260 -15.75 -4.04 -6.66
CA ASN A 260 -15.12 -3.60 -5.41
C ASN A 260 -15.10 -4.77 -4.43
N ASP A 261 -13.95 -5.44 -4.31
CA ASP A 261 -13.71 -6.52 -3.34
C ASP A 261 -13.11 -5.99 -2.01
N PHE A 262 -13.13 -4.67 -1.77
CA PHE A 262 -12.83 -4.10 -0.45
C PHE A 262 -14.04 -4.23 0.50
N ASP A 263 -13.76 -4.31 1.79
CA ASP A 263 -14.73 -4.30 2.89
C ASP A 263 -15.36 -2.93 3.17
N THR A 264 -14.91 -1.90 2.46
CA THR A 264 -15.40 -0.53 2.59
C THR A 264 -16.04 -0.05 1.28
N PRO A 265 -17.10 0.76 1.37
CA PRO A 265 -17.63 1.45 0.20
C PRO A 265 -16.60 2.44 -0.34
N THR A 266 -16.56 2.63 -1.66
CA THR A 266 -15.59 3.50 -2.33
C THR A 266 -16.28 4.42 -3.33
N VAL A 267 -15.74 5.64 -3.47
CA VAL A 267 -16.22 6.61 -4.47
C VAL A 267 -15.12 6.86 -5.49
N VAL A 268 -15.39 6.55 -6.75
CA VAL A 268 -14.41 6.55 -7.83
C VAL A 268 -14.95 7.23 -9.08
N SER A 269 -14.07 7.61 -9.99
CA SER A 269 -14.43 7.89 -11.39
C SER A 269 -13.87 6.78 -12.27
N LEU A 270 -14.51 6.46 -13.38
CA LEU A 270 -14.05 5.49 -14.36
C LEU A 270 -13.48 6.22 -15.56
N SER A 271 -12.18 6.06 -15.80
CA SER A 271 -11.52 6.50 -17.02
C SER A 271 -11.67 5.46 -18.12
N LEU A 272 -12.00 5.91 -19.32
CA LEU A 272 -12.17 5.08 -20.51
C LEU A 272 -11.34 5.67 -21.64
N SER A 273 -10.22 5.01 -21.95
CA SER A 273 -9.26 5.48 -22.94
C SER A 273 -9.18 4.50 -24.12
N PRO A 274 -9.86 4.80 -25.25
CA PRO A 274 -9.72 4.03 -26.49
C PRO A 274 -8.29 4.14 -27.04
N GLN A 275 -7.72 3.04 -27.52
CA GLN A 275 -6.40 3.04 -28.15
C GLN A 275 -6.38 3.71 -29.55
N ASN A 276 -7.55 3.97 -30.14
CA ASN A 276 -7.69 4.68 -31.41
C ASN A 276 -9.00 5.47 -31.46
N SER A 277 -9.11 6.38 -32.42
CA SER A 277 -10.26 7.28 -32.57
C SER A 277 -11.48 6.67 -33.28
N ARG A 278 -11.58 5.34 -33.43
CA ARG A 278 -12.72 4.70 -34.11
C ARG A 278 -13.99 4.71 -33.26
N MET A 279 -13.84 4.82 -31.95
CA MET A 279 -14.94 4.83 -30.99
C MET A 279 -14.69 5.91 -29.95
N GLN A 280 -15.75 6.57 -29.53
CA GLN A 280 -15.73 7.61 -28.51
C GLN A 280 -16.51 7.14 -27.29
N LEU A 281 -15.85 7.25 -26.13
CA LEU A 281 -16.41 6.99 -24.81
C LEU A 281 -16.11 8.20 -23.92
N GLN A 282 -16.93 8.42 -22.91
CA GLN A 282 -16.73 9.48 -21.93
C GLN A 282 -16.45 8.88 -20.56
N ASP A 283 -15.51 9.48 -19.83
CA ASP A 283 -15.26 9.14 -18.43
C ASP A 283 -16.51 9.33 -17.58
N ILE A 284 -16.77 8.38 -16.68
CA ILE A 284 -17.91 8.41 -15.77
C ILE A 284 -17.42 8.87 -14.41
N LYS A 285 -18.02 9.92 -13.85
CA LYS A 285 -17.58 10.54 -12.60
C LYS A 285 -18.47 10.14 -11.43
N LYS A 286 -17.89 10.12 -10.23
CA LYS A 286 -18.61 9.94 -8.94
C LYS A 286 -19.50 8.69 -8.92
N ILE A 287 -18.89 7.54 -9.20
CA ILE A 287 -19.51 6.24 -9.04
C ILE A 287 -19.31 5.81 -7.60
N GLU A 288 -20.40 5.51 -6.91
CA GLU A 288 -20.39 4.90 -5.59
C GLU A 288 -20.44 3.38 -5.74
N LEU A 289 -19.44 2.68 -5.21
CA LEU A 289 -19.38 1.22 -5.19
C LEU A 289 -19.50 0.76 -3.73
N ALA A 290 -20.51 -0.05 -3.44
CA ALA A 290 -20.66 -0.66 -2.12
C ALA A 290 -19.48 -1.60 -1.81
N ALA A 291 -19.27 -1.88 -0.53
CA ALA A 291 -18.30 -2.89 -0.08
C ALA A 291 -18.66 -4.27 -0.68
N ASN A 292 -17.65 -5.06 -1.04
CA ASN A 292 -17.78 -6.43 -1.58
C ASN A 292 -18.86 -6.56 -2.68
N SER A 293 -18.88 -5.62 -3.62
CA SER A 293 -19.97 -5.49 -4.60
C SER A 293 -19.52 -5.65 -6.05
N ARG A 294 -20.48 -6.04 -6.89
CA ARG A 294 -20.39 -6.04 -8.35
C ARG A 294 -21.53 -5.20 -8.88
N GLN A 295 -21.21 -4.09 -9.55
CA GLN A 295 -22.21 -3.15 -10.07
C GLN A 295 -22.08 -3.04 -11.59
N GLN A 296 -23.17 -3.25 -12.30
CA GLN A 296 -23.20 -3.11 -13.74
C GLN A 296 -23.60 -1.69 -14.14
N LEU A 297 -22.81 -1.05 -15.00
CA LEU A 297 -23.11 0.25 -15.60
C LEU A 297 -23.32 0.10 -17.11
N SER A 298 -24.27 0.86 -17.64
CA SER A 298 -24.50 0.97 -19.09
C SER A 298 -23.73 2.16 -19.66
N ILE A 299 -22.59 1.91 -20.27
CA ILE A 299 -21.69 2.95 -20.78
C ILE A 299 -22.04 3.26 -22.24
N PRO A 300 -22.43 4.50 -22.58
CA PRO A 300 -22.69 4.87 -23.96
C PRO A 300 -21.38 4.86 -24.76
N VAL A 301 -21.41 4.24 -25.93
CA VAL A 301 -20.33 4.28 -26.91
C VAL A 301 -20.86 4.80 -28.24
N GLU A 302 -20.12 5.72 -28.83
CA GLU A 302 -20.34 6.21 -30.19
C GLU A 302 -19.27 5.63 -31.10
N VAL A 303 -19.70 5.05 -32.22
CA VAL A 303 -18.81 4.45 -33.20
C VAL A 303 -18.66 5.39 -34.38
N LEU A 304 -17.44 5.92 -34.55
CA LEU A 304 -17.08 6.87 -35.58
C LEU A 304 -16.62 6.18 -36.88
N ALA A 305 -16.05 4.98 -36.77
CA ALA A 305 -15.63 4.18 -37.92
C ALA A 305 -15.67 2.67 -37.63
N PRO A 306 -15.95 1.81 -38.63
CA PRO A 306 -15.85 0.35 -38.48
C PRO A 306 -14.43 -0.10 -38.10
N GLY A 307 -14.33 -1.27 -37.47
CA GLY A 307 -13.07 -1.90 -37.04
C GLY A 307 -13.01 -2.17 -35.54
N SER A 308 -11.84 -2.58 -35.06
CA SER A 308 -11.62 -2.95 -33.66
C SER A 308 -10.81 -1.89 -32.90
N THR A 309 -11.08 -1.77 -31.61
CA THR A 309 -10.33 -0.93 -30.66
C THR A 309 -10.30 -1.61 -29.30
N VAL A 310 -9.22 -1.43 -28.55
CA VAL A 310 -9.17 -1.79 -27.14
C VAL A 310 -9.39 -0.53 -26.34
N VAL A 311 -10.37 -0.54 -25.44
CA VAL A 311 -10.59 0.54 -24.47
C VAL A 311 -9.96 0.13 -23.16
N ILE A 312 -9.00 0.93 -22.70
CA ILE A 312 -8.41 0.78 -21.39
C ILE A 312 -9.35 1.42 -20.37
N ALA A 313 -9.85 0.60 -19.44
CA ALA A 313 -10.75 1.01 -18.38
C ALA A 313 -10.03 0.92 -17.03
N GLN A 314 -9.98 2.03 -16.30
CA GLN A 314 -9.36 2.08 -14.98
C GLN A 314 -10.04 3.12 -14.10
N PHE A 315 -10.07 2.86 -12.79
CA PHE A 315 -10.63 3.83 -11.85
C PHE A 315 -9.68 5.00 -11.61
N MET A 316 -10.25 6.11 -11.16
CA MET A 316 -9.55 7.32 -10.77
C MET A 316 -10.10 7.84 -9.44
N ASN A 317 -9.21 8.37 -8.60
CA ASN A 317 -9.62 9.13 -7.43
C ASN A 317 -10.04 10.56 -7.81
N VAL A 318 -10.51 11.33 -6.82
CA VAL A 318 -10.95 12.73 -7.01
C VAL A 318 -9.83 13.68 -7.49
N LYS A 319 -8.56 13.28 -7.34
CA LYS A 319 -7.38 14.03 -7.80
C LYS A 319 -6.97 13.66 -9.23
N GLY A 320 -7.67 12.74 -9.89
CA GLY A 320 -7.35 12.25 -11.24
C GLY A 320 -6.21 11.22 -11.28
N GLN A 321 -5.77 10.71 -10.12
CA GLN A 321 -4.79 9.63 -10.07
C GLN A 321 -5.48 8.31 -10.39
N LEU A 322 -4.91 7.55 -11.32
CA LEU A 322 -5.34 6.18 -11.65
C LEU A 322 -5.18 5.27 -10.43
N VAL A 323 -6.21 4.48 -10.14
CA VAL A 323 -6.30 3.57 -8.99
C VAL A 323 -6.97 2.26 -9.41
N GLY A 324 -6.71 1.19 -8.66
CA GLY A 324 -7.19 -0.15 -9.02
C GLY A 324 -6.50 -0.73 -10.25
N GLU A 325 -6.89 -1.95 -10.61
CA GLU A 325 -6.32 -2.68 -11.73
C GLU A 325 -6.84 -2.16 -13.08
N GLU A 326 -5.90 -1.98 -14.02
CA GLU A 326 -6.22 -1.67 -15.40
C GLU A 326 -6.91 -2.86 -16.08
N SER A 327 -8.03 -2.59 -16.74
CA SER A 327 -8.84 -3.61 -17.40
C SER A 327 -9.02 -3.29 -18.88
N LYS A 328 -9.06 -4.33 -19.71
CA LYS A 328 -9.20 -4.20 -21.17
C LYS A 328 -10.60 -4.56 -21.61
N LEU A 329 -11.22 -3.67 -22.39
CA LEU A 329 -12.48 -3.90 -23.08
C LEU A 329 -12.20 -3.98 -24.58
N ASP A 330 -12.36 -5.15 -25.18
CA ASP A 330 -12.16 -5.36 -26.61
C ASP A 330 -13.46 -5.01 -27.35
N LEU A 331 -13.47 -3.96 -28.15
CA LEU A 331 -14.63 -3.54 -28.92
C LEU A 331 -14.37 -3.76 -30.41
N SER A 332 -15.34 -4.33 -31.11
CA SER A 332 -15.32 -4.44 -32.57
C SER A 332 -16.64 -3.96 -33.15
N ALA A 333 -16.56 -3.15 -34.20
CA ALA A 333 -17.72 -2.60 -34.88
C ALA A 333 -17.76 -2.99 -36.35
N THR A 334 -18.91 -3.52 -36.76
CA THR A 334 -19.28 -3.79 -38.14
C THR A 334 -20.56 -3.03 -38.43
N ILE A 335 -20.43 -1.76 -38.79
CA ILE A 335 -21.57 -0.92 -39.15
C ILE A 335 -21.85 -1.10 -40.63
N ILE A 336 -23.08 -1.45 -40.95
CA ILE A 336 -23.61 -1.40 -42.31
C ILE A 336 -24.24 -0.02 -42.48
N ASP A 337 -23.76 0.76 -43.46
CA ASP A 337 -24.34 2.06 -43.76
C ASP A 337 -25.83 1.89 -44.16
N SER A 338 -26.73 2.57 -43.44
CA SER A 338 -28.18 2.48 -43.69
C SER A 338 -28.55 2.95 -45.10
N ARG A 339 -27.74 3.84 -45.69
CA ARG A 339 -27.91 4.29 -47.08
C ARG A 339 -27.66 3.14 -48.04
N VAL A 340 -26.61 2.35 -47.81
CA VAL A 340 -26.29 1.19 -48.65
C VAL A 340 -27.43 0.16 -48.57
N ALA A 341 -27.94 -0.13 -47.37
CA ALA A 341 -29.08 -1.03 -47.19
C ALA A 341 -30.35 -0.53 -47.90
N TRP A 342 -30.62 0.78 -47.88
CA TRP A 342 -31.73 1.37 -48.62
C TRP A 342 -31.54 1.29 -50.14
N PHE A 343 -30.34 1.62 -50.64
CA PHE A 343 -30.04 1.54 -52.07
C PHE A 343 -30.17 0.12 -52.61
N THR A 344 -29.65 -0.89 -51.88
CA THR A 344 -29.78 -2.29 -52.30
C THR A 344 -31.23 -2.76 -52.26
N SER A 345 -32.00 -2.35 -51.25
CA SER A 345 -33.44 -2.67 -51.15
C SER A 345 -34.23 -2.03 -52.29
N ALA A 346 -33.99 -0.74 -52.59
CA ALA A 346 -34.63 -0.04 -53.70
C ALA A 346 -34.28 -0.68 -55.04
N ALA A 347 -32.99 -0.99 -55.28
CA ALA A 347 -32.55 -1.67 -56.49
C ALA A 347 -33.21 -3.05 -56.66
N ALA A 348 -33.32 -3.82 -55.57
CA ALA A 348 -34.00 -5.11 -55.59
C ALA A 348 -35.49 -4.98 -55.96
N ILE A 349 -36.19 -3.97 -55.41
CA ILE A 349 -37.59 -3.68 -55.75
C ILE A 349 -37.73 -3.31 -57.23
N PHE A 350 -36.84 -2.45 -57.76
CA PHE A 350 -36.85 -2.08 -59.17
C PHE A 350 -36.57 -3.27 -60.09
N LEU A 351 -35.63 -4.16 -59.74
CA LEU A 351 -35.38 -5.39 -60.49
C LEU A 351 -36.62 -6.31 -60.50
N PHE A 352 -37.32 -6.43 -59.37
CA PHE A 352 -38.54 -7.23 -59.28
C PHE A 352 -39.67 -6.66 -60.16
N LEU A 353 -39.89 -5.35 -60.11
CA LEU A 353 -40.84 -4.65 -60.98
C LEU A 353 -40.47 -4.82 -62.47
N GLY A 354 -39.18 -4.73 -62.81
CA GLY A 354 -38.66 -5.00 -64.14
C GLY A 354 -38.96 -6.42 -64.62
N ALA A 355 -38.75 -7.42 -63.77
CA ALA A 355 -39.04 -8.82 -64.09
C ALA A 355 -40.55 -9.07 -64.30
N VAL A 356 -41.41 -8.50 -63.44
CA VAL A 356 -42.86 -8.60 -63.57
C VAL A 356 -43.34 -7.95 -64.87
N THR A 357 -42.87 -6.74 -65.18
CA THR A 357 -43.26 -6.04 -66.43
C THR A 357 -42.78 -6.78 -67.67
N GLN A 358 -41.57 -7.36 -67.66
CA GLN A 358 -41.08 -8.21 -68.76
C GLN A 358 -41.93 -9.48 -68.92
N SER A 359 -42.30 -10.16 -67.83
CA SER A 359 -43.18 -11.34 -67.88
C SER A 359 -44.56 -11.00 -68.46
N VAL A 360 -45.18 -9.92 -68.02
CA VAL A 360 -46.48 -9.46 -68.57
C VAL A 360 -46.35 -9.13 -70.07
N ARG A 361 -45.26 -8.45 -70.47
CA ARG A 361 -45.01 -8.10 -71.88
C ARG A 361 -44.76 -9.34 -72.74
N ARG A 362 -44.10 -10.37 -72.19
CA ARG A 362 -43.87 -11.67 -72.84
C ARG A 362 -45.19 -12.43 -73.06
N ILE A 363 -46.04 -12.49 -72.04
CA ILE A 363 -47.36 -13.14 -72.13
C ILE A 363 -48.27 -12.43 -73.13
N ARG A 364 -48.24 -11.09 -73.20
CA ARG A 364 -49.00 -10.32 -74.20
C ARG A 364 -48.49 -10.51 -75.64
N ARG A 365 -47.20 -10.77 -75.84
CA ARG A 365 -46.63 -11.04 -77.18
C ARG A 365 -46.81 -12.47 -77.66
N GLY A 366 -47.03 -13.44 -76.76
CA GLY A 366 -47.35 -14.82 -77.11
C GLY A 366 -48.84 -15.10 -77.38
N ARG A 367 -49.69 -14.06 -77.38
CA ARG A 367 -51.14 -14.14 -77.64
C ARG A 367 -51.57 -13.50 -78.97
N LYS A 368 -50.63 -13.30 -79.90
CA LYS A 368 -50.93 -12.92 -81.29
C LYS A 368 -50.72 -14.10 -82.22
#